data_AF-A0A956KGV5-F1
#
_entry.id   AF-A0A956KGV5-F1
#
_cell.length_a   1.000
_cell.length_b   1.000
_cell.length_c   1.000
_cell.angle_alpha   90.00
_cell.angle_beta   90.00
_cell.angle_gamma   90.00
#
_symmetry.space_group_name_H-M   'P 1'
#
loop_
_entity.id
_entity.type
_entity.pdbx_description
1 polymer ?
#
loop_
_entity_poly.entity_id
_entity_poly.type
_entity_poly.pdbx_seq_one_letter_code
_entity_poly.pdbx_strand_id
1 'polypeptide(L)'
;MPTEGEDPLTAEAARMPGFNIDGQERPRRADVPHERFHVTLGDAPARGPVDAPVTLVAYSDFECPYCEQGHATLKELMREYKGELRVVYKAFPLSFHRHAMIAALAARSAQSQGKFWEFHDLLLSQRGLSMERILEYAREVNLDLDAMARDIDALKYGVAIRREMREARRLGVRGTPAYFINGRMLSGARPIAEYREIIDQELKLAAKWRASGVAAADVYAYAIADGYRAVEYEEGGDDLDPDAVYDVPVGDSPRRGPDDALVTIVEFADFECPFCARGHAVLERIRQRHGDRVRVVFKHLPLPFHSHAYLAARASMAAMTQGKFWAFHDAVY
;
A
#
# COMPACT_ATOMS: atom_id res chain seq x y z
N MET A 1 -22.52 -2.66 -40.64
CA MET A 1 -23.33 -3.12 -39.50
C MET A 1 -22.38 -3.81 -38.53
N PRO A 2 -21.95 -3.13 -37.45
CA PRO A 2 -21.12 -3.74 -36.41
C PRO A 2 -22.00 -4.63 -35.53
N THR A 3 -21.45 -5.76 -35.12
CA THR A 3 -22.10 -6.77 -34.27
C THR A 3 -22.42 -6.20 -32.88
N GLU A 4 -23.68 -6.35 -32.47
CA GLU A 4 -24.13 -6.13 -31.09
C GLU A 4 -23.38 -7.07 -30.13
N GLY A 5 -22.91 -6.56 -28.99
CA GLY A 5 -22.61 -7.44 -27.86
C GLY A 5 -21.48 -7.11 -26.90
N GLU A 6 -20.80 -5.96 -26.98
CA GLU A 6 -19.91 -5.54 -25.89
C GLU A 6 -20.31 -4.17 -25.35
N ASP A 7 -20.70 -4.15 -24.08
CA ASP A 7 -21.00 -2.93 -23.32
C ASP A 7 -19.72 -2.08 -23.24
N PRO A 8 -19.76 -0.80 -23.65
CA PRO A 8 -18.62 0.12 -23.59
C PRO A 8 -17.97 0.17 -22.20
N LEU A 9 -18.74 -0.03 -21.13
CA LEU A 9 -18.26 -0.07 -19.75
C LEU A 9 -17.42 -1.32 -19.46
N THR A 10 -17.68 -2.45 -20.12
CA THR A 10 -16.87 -3.68 -19.98
C THR A 10 -15.52 -3.54 -20.69
N ALA A 11 -15.52 -2.91 -21.88
CA ALA A 11 -14.30 -2.64 -22.63
C ALA A 11 -13.38 -1.60 -21.95
N GLU A 12 -13.92 -0.72 -21.11
CA GLU A 12 -13.18 0.32 -20.37
C GLU A 12 -12.79 -0.14 -18.96
N ALA A 13 -13.64 -0.91 -18.27
CA ALA A 13 -13.30 -1.57 -17.01
C ALA A 13 -12.15 -2.58 -17.18
N ALA A 14 -12.09 -3.30 -18.31
CA ALA A 14 -10.96 -4.16 -18.68
C ALA A 14 -9.62 -3.40 -18.84
N ARG A 15 -9.66 -2.07 -18.99
CA ARG A 15 -8.48 -1.19 -19.11
C ARG A 15 -8.10 -0.51 -17.80
N MET A 16 -8.92 -0.62 -16.75
CA MET A 16 -8.62 -0.04 -15.44
C MET A 16 -7.59 -0.91 -14.69
N PRO A 17 -6.42 -0.38 -14.31
CA PRO A 17 -5.43 -1.13 -13.55
C PRO A 17 -5.95 -1.46 -12.14
N GLY A 18 -6.23 -2.75 -11.88
CA GLY A 18 -6.44 -3.29 -10.52
C GLY A 18 -7.82 -3.89 -10.23
N PHE A 19 -8.81 -3.71 -11.10
CA PHE A 19 -10.12 -4.36 -11.01
C PHE A 19 -10.31 -5.28 -12.21
N ASN A 20 -10.26 -6.60 -11.99
CA ASN A 20 -10.64 -7.59 -12.98
C ASN A 20 -11.97 -8.19 -12.54
N ILE A 21 -13.08 -7.68 -13.09
CA ILE A 21 -14.46 -8.07 -12.71
C ILE A 21 -15.01 -9.23 -13.55
N ASP A 22 -14.32 -9.66 -14.60
CA ASP A 22 -14.85 -10.62 -15.58
C ASP A 22 -14.72 -12.09 -15.17
N GLY A 23 -14.20 -12.39 -13.96
CA GLY A 23 -13.97 -13.77 -13.53
C GLY A 23 -12.97 -14.55 -14.40
N GLN A 24 -12.40 -13.94 -15.44
CA GLN A 24 -11.27 -14.47 -16.17
C GLN A 24 -10.02 -14.19 -15.35
N GLU A 25 -9.41 -15.24 -14.80
CA GLU A 25 -8.05 -15.16 -14.27
C GLU A 25 -7.20 -14.40 -15.31
N ARG A 26 -6.54 -13.31 -14.92
CA ARG A 26 -5.49 -12.72 -15.76
C ARG A 26 -4.60 -13.89 -16.17
N PRO A 27 -4.21 -14.03 -17.46
CA PRO A 27 -3.37 -15.13 -17.89
C PRO A 27 -2.08 -15.08 -17.08
N ARG A 28 -2.04 -15.88 -16.01
CA ARG A 28 -0.87 -16.00 -15.16
C ARG A 28 0.15 -16.72 -15.99
N ARG A 29 1.36 -16.18 -15.99
CA ARG A 29 2.53 -16.87 -16.50
C ARG A 29 2.57 -18.29 -15.93
N ALA A 30 2.44 -19.29 -16.80
CA ALA A 30 2.34 -20.70 -16.39
C ALA A 30 3.56 -21.18 -15.61
N ASP A 31 4.71 -20.51 -15.79
CA ASP A 31 5.95 -20.74 -15.06
C ASP A 31 6.04 -20.00 -13.72
N VAL A 32 5.05 -19.19 -13.36
CA VAL A 32 4.90 -18.48 -12.08
C VAL A 32 3.59 -18.92 -11.41
N PRO A 33 3.58 -20.09 -10.73
CA PRO A 33 2.33 -20.77 -10.36
C PRO A 33 1.64 -20.22 -9.10
N HIS A 34 2.19 -19.18 -8.48
CA HIS A 34 1.69 -18.61 -7.22
C HIS A 34 1.22 -17.18 -7.42
N GLU A 35 0.20 -16.78 -6.66
CA GLU A 35 -0.18 -15.38 -6.55
C GLU A 35 0.98 -14.56 -5.95
N ARG A 36 1.20 -13.37 -6.52
CA ARG A 36 2.31 -12.50 -6.16
C ARG A 36 1.86 -11.05 -6.15
N PHE A 37 2.58 -10.27 -5.37
CA PHE A 37 2.45 -8.83 -5.26
C PHE A 37 3.69 -8.16 -5.85
N HIS A 38 3.47 -7.08 -6.58
CA HIS A 38 4.56 -6.27 -7.11
C HIS A 38 5.07 -5.31 -6.02
N VAL A 39 6.05 -5.77 -5.26
CA VAL A 39 6.69 -4.99 -4.19
C VAL A 39 7.94 -4.33 -4.74
N THR A 40 7.98 -2.99 -4.74
CA THR A 40 9.19 -2.28 -5.17
C THR A 40 10.29 -2.43 -4.13
N LEU A 41 11.58 -2.35 -4.47
CA LEU A 41 12.65 -2.35 -3.45
C LEU A 41 13.14 -0.93 -3.14
N GLY A 42 13.32 -0.10 -4.17
CA GLY A 42 13.76 1.29 -4.00
C GLY A 42 15.08 1.39 -3.24
N ASP A 43 15.15 2.36 -2.32
CA ASP A 43 16.26 2.62 -1.41
C ASP A 43 16.13 1.88 -0.07
N ALA A 44 15.25 0.88 0.01
CA ALA A 44 15.06 0.09 1.22
C ALA A 44 16.37 -0.66 1.58
N PRO A 45 16.79 -0.64 2.86
CA PRO A 45 17.99 -1.33 3.28
C PRO A 45 17.86 -2.84 3.08
N ALA A 46 18.91 -3.44 2.52
CA ALA A 46 18.97 -4.86 2.20
C ALA A 46 20.21 -5.52 2.82
N ARG A 47 20.08 -6.79 3.25
CA ARG A 47 21.18 -7.64 3.74
C ARG A 47 21.15 -8.98 2.99
N GLY A 48 22.31 -9.44 2.56
CA GLY A 48 22.47 -10.61 1.69
C GLY A 48 22.86 -10.22 0.25
N PRO A 49 23.19 -11.19 -0.62
CA PRO A 49 23.64 -10.92 -1.99
C PRO A 49 22.58 -10.21 -2.81
N VAL A 50 23.00 -9.30 -3.69
CA VAL A 50 22.08 -8.53 -4.57
C VAL A 50 21.35 -9.44 -5.57
N ASP A 51 22.00 -10.52 -5.97
CA ASP A 51 21.58 -11.54 -6.95
C ASP A 51 21.08 -12.83 -6.29
N ALA A 52 20.75 -12.78 -5.00
CA ALA A 52 20.15 -13.91 -4.30
C ALA A 52 18.85 -14.34 -4.99
N PRO A 53 18.65 -15.65 -5.26
CA PRO A 53 17.46 -16.17 -5.92
C PRO A 53 16.15 -15.92 -5.14
N VAL A 54 16.24 -15.69 -3.83
CA VAL A 54 15.09 -15.37 -2.98
C VAL A 54 15.29 -14.02 -2.31
N THR A 55 14.35 -13.10 -2.53
CA THR A 55 14.25 -11.83 -1.82
C THR A 55 13.02 -11.84 -0.92
N LEU A 56 13.22 -11.62 0.37
CA LEU A 56 12.18 -11.48 1.38
C LEU A 56 12.10 -10.02 1.80
N VAL A 57 10.98 -9.36 1.50
CA VAL A 57 10.68 -8.00 1.97
C VAL A 57 9.88 -8.08 3.26
N ALA A 58 10.34 -7.40 4.31
CA ALA A 58 9.70 -7.36 5.62
C ALA A 58 9.18 -5.96 5.92
N TYR A 59 7.85 -5.78 5.93
CA TYR A 59 7.21 -4.61 6.52
C TYR A 59 7.13 -4.78 8.02
N SER A 60 7.79 -3.89 8.76
CA SER A 60 8.08 -4.09 10.18
C SER A 60 7.98 -2.80 10.98
N ASP A 61 7.71 -2.97 12.28
CA ASP A 61 7.62 -1.93 13.30
C ASP A 61 8.56 -2.31 14.46
N PHE A 62 9.44 -1.38 14.86
CA PHE A 62 10.44 -1.59 15.91
C PHE A 62 9.86 -1.74 17.32
N GLU A 63 8.62 -1.32 17.58
CA GLU A 63 7.92 -1.53 18.85
C GLU A 63 7.03 -2.78 18.86
N CYS A 64 6.83 -3.43 17.71
CA CYS A 64 5.95 -4.57 17.62
C CYS A 64 6.62 -5.85 18.15
N PRO A 65 6.07 -6.51 19.19
CA PRO A 65 6.67 -7.74 19.74
C PRO A 65 6.66 -8.91 18.73
N TYR A 66 5.70 -8.94 17.81
CA TYR A 66 5.71 -9.94 16.73
C TYR A 66 6.79 -9.66 15.69
N CYS A 67 7.20 -8.40 15.51
CA CYS A 67 8.32 -8.05 14.63
C CYS A 67 9.66 -8.48 15.25
N GLU A 68 9.82 -8.35 16.57
CA GLU A 68 10.95 -8.90 17.32
C GLU A 68 11.05 -10.43 17.11
N GLN A 69 9.94 -11.15 17.31
CA GLN A 69 9.87 -12.60 17.07
C GLN A 69 10.22 -12.93 15.60
N GLY A 70 9.62 -12.21 14.65
CA GLY A 70 9.89 -12.39 13.23
C GLY A 70 11.35 -12.11 12.86
N HIS A 71 11.98 -11.12 13.50
CA HIS A 71 13.40 -10.83 13.31
C HIS A 71 14.30 -11.98 13.78
N ALA A 72 13.97 -12.62 14.91
CA ALA A 72 14.68 -13.83 15.34
C ALA A 72 14.56 -14.96 14.31
N THR A 73 13.37 -15.17 13.75
CA THR A 73 13.14 -16.12 12.64
C THR A 73 13.96 -15.77 11.40
N LEU A 74 13.98 -14.50 10.98
CA LEU A 74 14.77 -14.07 9.83
C LEU A 74 16.27 -14.28 10.04
N LYS A 75 16.80 -14.06 11.25
CA LYS A 75 18.22 -14.35 11.56
C LYS A 75 18.55 -15.83 11.41
N GLU A 76 17.65 -16.73 11.77
CA GLU A 76 17.83 -18.17 11.56
C GLU A 76 17.83 -18.51 10.07
N LEU A 77 16.82 -18.04 9.33
CA LEU A 77 16.70 -18.26 7.88
C LEU A 77 17.90 -17.71 7.10
N MET A 78 18.43 -16.53 7.47
CA MET A 78 19.62 -15.97 6.82
C MET A 78 20.90 -16.79 7.05
N ARG A 79 20.99 -17.53 8.16
CA ARG A 79 22.10 -18.48 8.39
C ARG A 79 21.92 -19.75 7.60
N GLU A 80 20.69 -20.27 7.55
CA GLU A 80 20.33 -21.50 6.84
C GLU A 80 20.48 -21.36 5.32
N TYR A 81 19.94 -20.27 4.75
CA TYR A 81 19.94 -19.98 3.31
C TYR A 81 21.05 -18.99 2.94
N LYS A 82 22.24 -19.16 3.53
CA LYS A 82 23.37 -18.25 3.34
C LYS A 82 23.79 -18.19 1.87
N GLY A 83 23.73 -16.99 1.28
CA GLY A 83 24.05 -16.77 -0.13
C GLY A 83 22.85 -16.90 -1.06
N GLU A 84 21.72 -17.42 -0.56
CA GLU A 84 20.51 -17.68 -1.34
C GLU A 84 19.34 -16.77 -0.96
N LEU A 85 19.39 -16.19 0.25
CA LEU A 85 18.38 -15.29 0.78
C LEU A 85 18.92 -13.85 0.91
N ARG A 86 18.15 -12.92 0.34
CA ARG A 86 18.27 -11.47 0.56
C ARG A 86 17.08 -10.99 1.37
N VAL A 87 17.34 -10.29 2.47
CA VAL A 87 16.30 -9.66 3.30
C VAL A 87 16.29 -8.16 3.05
N VAL A 88 15.10 -7.60 2.83
CA VAL A 88 14.87 -6.17 2.64
C VAL A 88 13.93 -5.68 3.73
N TYR A 89 14.29 -4.62 4.44
CA TYR A 89 13.43 -4.01 5.47
C TYR A 89 12.65 -2.84 4.89
N LYS A 90 11.36 -2.78 5.20
CA LYS A 90 10.49 -1.62 4.94
C LYS A 90 9.77 -1.18 6.21
N ALA A 91 9.70 0.12 6.43
CA ALA A 91 9.09 0.67 7.62
C ALA A 91 7.56 0.61 7.55
N PHE A 92 6.93 0.12 8.61
CA PHE A 92 5.49 0.20 8.81
C PHE A 92 5.16 0.53 10.28
N PRO A 93 5.56 1.71 10.79
CA PRO A 93 5.27 2.10 12.16
C PRO A 93 3.76 2.20 12.40
N LEU A 94 3.25 1.48 13.40
CA LEU A 94 1.85 1.44 13.78
C LEU A 94 1.52 2.66 14.65
N SER A 95 0.38 3.30 14.39
CA SER A 95 0.02 4.58 15.02
C SER A 95 -0.20 4.52 16.53
N PHE A 96 -0.43 3.32 17.08
CA PHE A 96 -0.60 3.08 18.51
C PHE A 96 0.73 2.78 19.24
N HIS A 97 1.83 2.63 18.51
CA HIS A 97 3.18 2.51 19.05
C HIS A 97 3.86 3.88 19.09
N ARG A 98 4.14 4.37 20.31
CA ARG A 98 4.50 5.78 20.58
C ARG A 98 5.85 6.20 19.98
N HIS A 99 6.79 5.28 19.92
CA HIS A 99 8.17 5.46 19.48
C HIS A 99 8.44 4.87 18.09
N ALA A 100 7.52 4.12 17.49
CA ALA A 100 7.73 3.40 16.23
C ALA A 100 8.17 4.32 15.08
N MET A 101 7.51 5.49 14.93
CA MET A 101 7.88 6.47 13.90
C MET A 101 9.29 7.04 14.13
N ILE A 102 9.62 7.38 15.38
CA ILE A 102 10.94 7.92 15.72
C ILE A 102 12.03 6.86 15.51
N ALA A 103 11.77 5.61 15.90
CA ALA A 103 12.68 4.49 15.66
C ALA A 103 12.92 4.26 14.17
N ALA A 104 11.87 4.35 13.34
CA ALA A 104 12.01 4.26 11.89
C ALA A 104 12.84 5.42 11.30
N LEU A 105 12.63 6.66 11.77
CA LEU A 105 13.45 7.82 11.37
C LEU A 105 14.92 7.64 11.80
N ALA A 106 15.15 7.22 13.04
CA ALA A 106 16.49 6.95 13.57
C ALA A 106 17.19 5.84 12.76
N ALA A 107 16.46 4.78 12.40
CA ALA A 107 17.00 3.71 11.57
C ALA A 107 17.38 4.21 10.17
N ARG A 108 16.60 5.10 9.55
CA ARG A 108 16.97 5.72 8.27
C ARG A 108 18.18 6.65 8.40
N SER A 109 18.33 7.39 9.50
CA SER A 109 19.57 8.11 9.76
C SER A 109 20.75 7.15 9.89
N ALA A 110 20.58 6.04 10.61
CA ALA A 110 21.61 5.00 10.71
C ALA A 110 21.98 4.39 9.35
N GLN A 111 21.00 4.25 8.43
CA GLN A 111 21.25 3.85 7.04
C GLN A 111 22.16 4.83 6.32
N SER A 112 21.90 6.14 6.43
CA SER A 112 22.74 7.17 5.80
C SER A 112 24.18 7.18 6.36
N GLN A 113 24.34 6.69 7.59
CA GLN A 113 25.63 6.55 8.27
C GLN A 113 26.28 5.16 8.07
N GLY A 114 25.67 4.28 7.25
CA GLY A 114 26.21 2.97 6.94
C GLY A 114 26.04 1.90 8.03
N LYS A 115 25.19 2.14 9.04
CA LYS A 115 25.01 1.27 10.21
C LYS A 115 23.56 0.84 10.45
N PHE A 116 22.76 0.83 9.39
CA PHE A 116 21.33 0.48 9.47
C PHE A 116 21.15 -0.85 10.20
N TRP A 117 21.93 -1.84 9.82
CA TRP A 117 21.70 -3.25 10.12
C TRP A 117 22.14 -3.61 11.55
N GLU A 118 23.22 -3.02 12.03
CA GLU A 118 23.67 -3.10 13.41
C GLU A 118 22.66 -2.44 14.35
N PHE A 119 22.15 -1.26 13.98
CA PHE A 119 21.16 -0.54 14.78
C PHE A 119 19.78 -1.21 14.75
N HIS A 120 19.34 -1.66 13.58
CA HIS A 120 18.11 -2.42 13.36
C HIS A 120 18.06 -3.68 14.24
N ASP A 121 19.16 -4.42 14.29
CA ASP A 121 19.21 -5.67 15.06
C ASP A 121 19.09 -5.40 16.57
N LEU A 122 19.64 -4.29 17.07
CA LEU A 122 19.46 -3.86 18.46
C LEU A 122 18.01 -3.43 18.73
N LEU A 123 17.41 -2.63 17.84
CA LEU A 123 16.01 -2.20 17.98
C LEU A 123 15.03 -3.38 18.04
N LEU A 124 15.30 -4.48 17.34
CA LEU A 124 14.47 -5.72 17.32
C LEU A 124 15.03 -6.83 18.23
N SER A 125 15.85 -6.50 19.22
CA SER A 125 16.44 -7.49 20.15
C SER A 125 15.76 -7.53 21.54
N GLN A 126 14.78 -6.66 21.81
CA GLN A 126 14.31 -6.40 23.16
C GLN A 126 12.80 -6.22 23.30
N ARG A 127 12.32 -6.32 24.56
CA ARG A 127 10.93 -6.08 24.96
C ARG A 127 10.69 -4.61 25.29
N GLY A 128 10.08 -3.89 24.36
CA GLY A 128 9.53 -2.55 24.57
C GLY A 128 10.54 -1.42 24.34
N LEU A 129 10.25 -0.56 23.36
CA LEU A 129 11.13 0.54 22.96
C LEU A 129 10.83 1.82 23.75
N SER A 130 11.88 2.58 24.07
CA SER A 130 11.79 3.94 24.61
C SER A 130 12.79 4.84 23.90
N MET A 131 12.64 6.16 24.04
CA MET A 131 13.59 7.12 23.48
C MET A 131 15.00 6.91 24.05
N GLU A 132 15.11 6.70 25.36
CA GLU A 132 16.38 6.46 26.04
C GLU A 132 17.09 5.24 25.44
N ARG A 133 16.33 4.17 25.19
CA ARG A 133 16.86 2.94 24.61
C ARG A 133 17.31 3.12 23.16
N ILE A 134 16.55 3.85 22.35
CA ILE A 134 16.94 4.20 20.98
C ILE A 134 18.29 4.93 20.98
N LEU A 135 18.47 5.89 21.89
CA LEU A 135 19.73 6.64 22.02
C LEU A 135 20.88 5.77 22.56
N GLU A 136 20.62 4.87 23.51
CA GLU A 136 21.60 3.90 23.99
C GLU A 136 22.14 3.03 22.85
N TYR A 137 21.25 2.43 22.06
CA TYR A 137 21.64 1.61 20.91
C TYR A 137 22.36 2.41 19.84
N ALA A 138 21.96 3.66 19.61
CA ALA A 138 22.64 4.53 18.66
C ALA A 138 24.08 4.82 19.09
N ARG A 139 24.33 4.99 20.41
CA ARG A 139 25.70 5.09 20.96
C ARG A 139 26.46 3.77 20.82
N GLU A 140 25.83 2.64 21.10
CA GLU A 140 26.45 1.31 21.03
C GLU A 140 27.02 1.03 19.63
N VAL A 141 26.28 1.40 18.58
CA VAL A 141 26.75 1.25 17.20
C VAL A 141 27.59 2.45 16.72
N ASN A 142 27.94 3.40 17.60
CA ASN A 142 28.73 4.60 17.31
C ASN A 142 28.11 5.48 16.20
N LEU A 143 26.80 5.73 16.24
CA LEU A 143 26.15 6.70 15.36
C LEU A 143 26.48 8.14 15.80
N ASP A 144 26.58 9.04 14.83
CA ASP A 144 26.58 10.49 15.08
C ASP A 144 25.17 10.89 15.54
N LEU A 145 25.05 11.12 16.84
CA LEU A 145 23.79 11.47 17.49
C LEU A 145 23.31 12.87 17.12
N ASP A 146 24.23 13.80 16.84
CA ASP A 146 23.86 15.16 16.45
C ASP A 146 23.32 15.16 15.01
N ALA A 147 23.93 14.37 14.12
CA ALA A 147 23.38 14.15 12.78
C ALA A 147 22.02 13.45 12.83
N MET A 148 21.86 12.43 13.68
CA MET A 148 20.58 11.75 13.86
C MET A 148 19.51 12.70 14.38
N ALA A 149 19.81 13.50 15.41
CA ALA A 149 18.87 14.48 15.96
C ALA A 149 18.41 15.46 14.88
N ARG A 150 19.35 16.02 14.10
CA ARG A 150 19.02 16.90 12.96
C ARG A 150 18.14 16.21 11.91
N ASP A 151 18.45 14.98 11.54
CA ASP A 151 17.67 14.21 10.56
C ASP A 151 16.24 13.94 11.06
N ILE A 152 16.07 13.65 12.36
CA ILE A 152 14.77 13.41 13.01
C ILE A 152 13.97 14.71 13.11
N ASP A 153 14.56 15.79 13.61
CA ASP A 153 13.90 17.09 13.77
C ASP A 153 13.42 17.66 12.42
N ALA A 154 14.21 17.46 11.36
CA ALA A 154 13.86 17.85 10.00
C ALA A 154 12.87 16.88 9.32
N LEU A 155 12.49 15.77 9.96
CA LEU A 155 11.70 14.69 9.38
C LEU A 155 12.23 14.22 8.01
N LYS A 156 13.56 14.25 7.83
CA LYS A 156 14.24 14.09 6.54
C LYS A 156 13.80 12.83 5.79
N TYR A 157 13.58 11.73 6.51
CA TYR A 157 13.18 10.44 5.94
C TYR A 157 11.67 10.15 6.06
N GLY A 158 10.88 11.10 6.58
CA GLY A 158 9.44 10.94 6.79
C GLY A 158 8.67 10.63 5.50
N VAL A 159 9.04 11.25 4.38
CA VAL A 159 8.42 10.98 3.07
C VAL A 159 8.67 9.54 2.62
N ALA A 160 9.90 9.04 2.76
CA ALA A 160 10.25 7.66 2.38
C ALA A 160 9.49 6.64 3.24
N ILE A 161 9.43 6.86 4.56
CA ILE A 161 8.67 5.99 5.48
C ILE A 161 7.18 6.01 5.13
N ARG A 162 6.59 7.20 4.91
CA ARG A 162 5.17 7.29 4.51
C ARG A 162 4.89 6.59 3.18
N ARG A 163 5.82 6.65 2.21
CA ARG A 163 5.72 5.92 0.93
C ARG A 163 5.65 4.41 1.15
N GLU A 164 6.52 3.85 1.99
CA GLU A 164 6.50 2.43 2.34
C GLU A 164 5.21 2.04 3.06
N MET A 165 4.72 2.87 3.99
CA MET A 165 3.45 2.63 4.68
C MET A 165 2.26 2.61 3.71
N ARG A 166 2.23 3.50 2.71
CA ARG A 166 1.17 3.52 1.71
C ARG A 166 1.23 2.33 0.77
N GLU A 167 2.42 1.97 0.30
CA GLU A 167 2.62 0.78 -0.51
C GLU A 167 2.11 -0.46 0.23
N ALA A 168 2.55 -0.66 1.48
CA ALA A 168 2.06 -1.74 2.33
C ALA A 168 0.52 -1.78 2.42
N ARG A 169 -0.12 -0.65 2.74
CA ARG A 169 -1.59 -0.57 2.82
C ARG A 169 -2.27 -0.92 1.50
N ARG A 170 -1.73 -0.43 0.37
CA ARG A 170 -2.25 -0.71 -0.98
C ARG A 170 -2.08 -2.19 -1.36
N LEU A 171 -1.06 -2.86 -0.83
CA LEU A 171 -0.84 -4.30 -0.95
C LEU A 171 -1.67 -5.11 0.06
N GLY A 172 -2.57 -4.47 0.82
CA GLY A 172 -3.44 -5.15 1.78
C GLY A 172 -2.78 -5.47 3.12
N VAL A 173 -1.60 -4.93 3.42
CA VAL A 173 -0.96 -5.06 4.73
C VAL A 173 -1.76 -4.27 5.77
N ARG A 174 -2.26 -4.97 6.79
CA ARG A 174 -3.08 -4.40 7.88
C ARG A 174 -2.38 -4.37 9.24
N GLY A 175 -1.18 -4.94 9.33
CA GLY A 175 -0.42 -5.04 10.57
C GLY A 175 0.97 -5.62 10.32
N THR A 176 1.76 -5.74 11.37
CA THR A 176 3.15 -6.17 11.30
C THR A 176 3.44 -7.38 12.19
N PRO A 177 4.43 -8.22 11.84
CA PRO A 177 5.19 -8.14 10.59
C PRO A 177 4.36 -8.64 9.40
N ALA A 178 4.67 -8.17 8.21
CA ALA A 178 4.16 -8.73 6.96
C ALA A 178 5.32 -8.95 6.00
N TYR A 179 5.35 -10.10 5.36
CA TYR A 179 6.44 -10.53 4.50
C TYR A 179 5.99 -10.74 3.07
N PHE A 180 6.88 -10.46 2.13
CA PHE A 180 6.72 -10.82 0.72
C PHE A 180 7.97 -11.57 0.25
N ILE A 181 7.84 -12.87 0.01
CA ILE A 181 8.94 -13.73 -0.42
C ILE A 181 8.83 -13.89 -1.94
N ASN A 182 9.71 -13.21 -2.69
CA ASN A 182 9.57 -13.03 -4.15
C ASN A 182 8.14 -12.56 -4.55
N GLY A 183 7.54 -11.70 -3.71
CA GLY A 183 6.18 -11.20 -3.91
C GLY A 183 5.06 -12.09 -3.34
N ARG A 184 5.33 -13.31 -2.85
CA ARG A 184 4.30 -14.13 -2.17
C ARG A 184 4.09 -13.60 -0.74
N MET A 185 2.87 -13.20 -0.44
CA MET A 185 2.53 -12.62 0.87
C MET A 185 2.49 -13.68 1.97
N LEU A 186 3.12 -13.39 3.10
CA LEU A 186 3.02 -14.15 4.35
C LEU A 186 2.76 -13.14 5.49
N SER A 187 1.56 -13.19 6.05
CA SER A 187 1.13 -12.22 7.06
C SER A 187 1.40 -12.70 8.49
N GLY A 188 2.01 -11.84 9.31
CA GLY A 188 2.25 -12.08 10.74
C GLY A 188 3.52 -12.88 11.04
N ALA A 189 3.80 -13.03 12.32
CA ALA A 189 4.89 -13.87 12.82
C ALA A 189 4.48 -15.36 12.75
N ARG A 190 4.67 -15.97 11.58
CA ARG A 190 4.34 -17.37 11.31
C ARG A 190 5.41 -18.34 11.86
N PRO A 191 5.11 -19.64 12.01
CA PRO A 191 6.11 -20.68 12.26
C PRO A 191 7.19 -20.70 11.17
N ILE A 192 8.46 -20.90 11.55
CA ILE A 192 9.60 -20.91 10.62
C ILE A 192 9.47 -21.94 9.49
N ALA A 193 8.77 -23.06 9.74
CA ALA A 193 8.51 -24.08 8.72
C ALA A 193 7.76 -23.54 7.50
N GLU A 194 6.83 -22.59 7.69
CA GLU A 194 6.10 -21.95 6.57
C GLU A 194 7.04 -21.08 5.72
N TYR A 195 8.02 -20.41 6.33
CA TYR A 195 9.03 -19.66 5.58
C TYR A 195 9.93 -20.58 4.78
N ARG A 196 10.43 -21.65 5.41
CA ARG A 196 11.28 -22.66 4.74
C ARG A 196 10.57 -23.25 3.52
N GLU A 197 9.32 -23.65 3.70
CA GLU A 197 8.52 -24.18 2.59
C GLU A 197 8.43 -23.20 1.42
N ILE A 198 8.12 -21.92 1.68
CA ILE A 198 8.03 -20.92 0.62
C ILE A 198 9.40 -20.67 -0.02
N ILE A 199 10.46 -20.51 0.78
CA ILE A 199 11.83 -20.27 0.30
C ILE A 199 12.30 -21.44 -0.59
N ASP A 200 12.11 -22.68 -0.17
CA ASP A 200 12.51 -23.87 -0.93
C ASP A 200 11.75 -23.98 -2.27
N GLN A 201 10.47 -23.62 -2.28
CA GLN A 201 9.67 -23.54 -3.51
C GLN A 201 10.21 -22.44 -4.44
N GLU A 202 10.52 -21.27 -3.89
CA GLU A 202 11.08 -20.15 -4.66
C GLU A 202 12.47 -20.45 -5.22
N LEU A 203 13.33 -21.17 -4.49
CA LEU A 203 14.63 -21.62 -4.98
C LEU A 203 14.50 -22.54 -6.20
N LYS A 204 13.55 -23.48 -6.17
CA LYS A 204 13.28 -24.38 -7.30
C LYS A 204 12.75 -23.61 -8.52
N LEU A 205 11.85 -22.65 -8.32
CA LEU A 205 11.35 -21.79 -9.38
C LEU A 205 12.45 -20.91 -9.97
N ALA A 206 13.25 -20.26 -9.12
CA ALA A 206 14.38 -19.44 -9.55
C ALA A 206 15.39 -20.26 -10.37
N ALA A 207 15.72 -21.48 -9.94
CA ALA A 207 16.60 -22.36 -10.71
C ALA A 207 16.01 -22.69 -12.09
N LYS A 208 14.72 -22.97 -12.17
CA LYS A 208 14.02 -23.20 -13.45
C LYS A 208 14.05 -21.97 -14.35
N TRP A 209 13.75 -20.78 -13.82
CA TRP A 209 13.76 -19.54 -14.59
C TRP A 209 15.17 -19.19 -15.09
N ARG A 210 16.20 -19.42 -14.26
CA ARG A 210 17.59 -19.24 -14.65
C ARG A 210 18.01 -20.20 -15.76
N ALA A 211 17.60 -21.47 -15.68
CA ALA A 211 17.82 -22.44 -16.75
C ALA A 211 17.11 -22.05 -18.06
N SER A 212 15.99 -21.31 -17.97
CA SER A 212 15.27 -20.72 -19.11
C SER A 212 15.81 -19.36 -19.58
N GLY A 213 16.94 -18.89 -19.03
CA GLY A 213 17.63 -17.68 -19.50
C GLY A 213 17.42 -16.40 -18.68
N VAL A 214 16.70 -16.45 -17.55
CA VAL A 214 16.59 -15.29 -16.64
C VAL A 214 17.92 -15.07 -15.92
N ALA A 215 18.49 -13.87 -16.00
CA ALA A 215 19.73 -13.56 -15.29
C ALA A 215 19.53 -13.60 -13.77
N ALA A 216 20.57 -13.94 -13.00
CA ALA A 216 20.48 -14.06 -11.55
C ALA A 216 19.99 -12.76 -10.88
N ALA A 217 20.46 -11.61 -11.37
CA ALA A 217 20.04 -10.29 -10.89
C ALA A 217 18.56 -9.96 -11.18
N ASP A 218 17.96 -10.61 -12.18
CA ASP A 218 16.60 -10.31 -12.64
C ASP A 218 15.55 -11.27 -12.05
N VAL A 219 15.96 -12.29 -11.29
CA VAL A 219 15.05 -13.31 -10.73
C VAL A 219 13.92 -12.69 -9.93
N TYR A 220 14.23 -11.71 -9.06
CA TYR A 220 13.20 -11.03 -8.27
C TYR A 220 12.23 -10.24 -9.15
N ALA A 221 12.76 -9.40 -10.06
CA ALA A 221 11.95 -8.58 -10.95
C ALA A 221 11.05 -9.45 -11.84
N TYR A 222 11.58 -10.56 -12.33
CA TYR A 222 10.84 -11.56 -13.10
C TYR A 222 9.73 -12.21 -12.28
N ALA A 223 10.01 -12.59 -11.03
CA ALA A 223 9.03 -13.23 -10.16
C ALA A 223 7.81 -12.33 -9.95
N ILE A 224 8.01 -11.02 -9.75
CA ILE A 224 6.94 -10.09 -9.42
C ILE A 224 6.33 -9.36 -10.62
N ALA A 225 6.81 -9.61 -11.85
CA ALA A 225 6.47 -8.81 -13.03
C ALA A 225 4.96 -8.65 -13.25
N ASP A 226 4.23 -9.76 -13.11
CA ASP A 226 2.76 -9.83 -13.25
C ASP A 226 2.03 -9.86 -11.90
N GLY A 227 2.76 -9.62 -10.80
CA GLY A 227 2.17 -9.54 -9.47
C GLY A 227 1.16 -8.40 -9.39
N TYR A 228 0.21 -8.51 -8.46
CA TYR A 228 -0.75 -7.44 -8.17
C TYR A 228 0.00 -6.14 -7.91
N ARG A 229 -0.19 -5.17 -8.81
CA ARG A 229 0.36 -3.81 -8.72
C ARG A 229 -0.64 -2.94 -7.98
N ALA A 230 -0.13 -2.07 -7.12
CA ALA A 230 -0.94 -1.05 -6.48
C ALA A 230 -1.78 -0.28 -7.51
N VAL A 231 -3.00 0.09 -7.13
CA VAL A 231 -3.71 1.20 -7.80
C VAL A 231 -2.90 2.46 -7.48
N GLU A 232 -2.22 3.02 -8.49
CA GLU A 232 -1.48 4.27 -8.35
C GLU A 232 -2.48 5.42 -8.21
N TYR A 233 -2.57 5.98 -7.01
CA TYR A 233 -3.11 7.31 -6.79
C TYR A 233 -1.92 8.25 -6.62
N GLU A 234 -1.81 9.24 -7.49
CA GLU A 234 -0.90 10.38 -7.29
C GLU A 234 -1.27 11.08 -5.98
N GLU A 235 -0.29 11.27 -5.11
CA GLU A 235 -0.49 12.06 -3.90
C GLU A 235 -0.43 13.53 -4.26
N GLY A 236 -1.56 14.24 -4.14
CA GLY A 236 -1.52 15.68 -3.92
C GLY A 236 -0.74 15.99 -2.65
N GLY A 237 0.03 17.09 -2.65
CA GLY A 237 0.78 17.58 -1.50
C GLY A 237 -0.11 18.02 -0.32
N ASP A 238 0.47 18.78 0.61
CA ASP A 238 -0.24 19.41 1.73
C ASP A 238 -1.57 20.04 1.27
N ASP A 239 -2.57 20.09 2.17
CA ASP A 239 -3.96 20.53 1.96
C ASP A 239 -4.20 21.31 0.66
N LEU A 240 -5.21 20.90 -0.11
CA LEU A 240 -5.61 21.58 -1.35
C LEU A 240 -5.63 23.10 -1.15
N ASP A 241 -4.81 23.81 -1.92
CA ASP A 241 -4.78 25.26 -1.96
C ASP A 241 -6.16 25.74 -2.43
N PRO A 242 -6.93 26.46 -1.58
CA PRO A 242 -8.28 26.88 -1.91
C PRO A 242 -8.34 27.83 -3.11
N ASP A 243 -7.22 28.46 -3.46
CA ASP A 243 -7.11 29.37 -4.59
C ASP A 243 -6.56 28.68 -5.86
N ALA A 244 -6.13 27.41 -5.75
CA ALA A 244 -5.65 26.63 -6.89
C ALA A 244 -6.79 25.94 -7.66
N VAL A 245 -6.59 25.79 -8.97
CA VAL A 245 -7.49 25.02 -9.84
C VAL A 245 -6.92 23.62 -10.02
N TYR A 246 -7.68 22.62 -9.60
CA TYR A 246 -7.34 21.21 -9.75
C TYR A 246 -8.14 20.59 -10.90
N ASP A 247 -7.47 19.76 -11.70
CA ASP A 247 -8.20 18.84 -12.58
C ASP A 247 -8.79 17.72 -11.72
N VAL A 248 -10.12 17.56 -11.79
CA VAL A 248 -10.86 16.54 -11.05
C VAL A 248 -11.56 15.64 -12.06
N PRO A 249 -10.97 14.48 -12.41
CA PRO A 249 -11.53 13.58 -13.39
C PRO A 249 -12.89 13.05 -12.93
N VAL A 250 -13.97 13.38 -13.66
CA VAL A 250 -15.32 12.94 -13.32
C VAL A 250 -15.71 11.60 -13.95
N GLY A 251 -15.23 11.27 -15.15
CA GLY A 251 -15.49 9.99 -15.83
C GLY A 251 -16.97 9.57 -15.79
N ASP A 252 -17.22 8.30 -15.51
CA ASP A 252 -18.57 7.72 -15.34
C ASP A 252 -19.12 7.88 -13.92
N SER A 253 -18.58 8.81 -13.13
CA SER A 253 -19.12 9.03 -11.79
C SER A 253 -20.59 9.44 -11.85
N PRO A 254 -21.42 8.97 -10.89
CA PRO A 254 -22.82 9.33 -10.84
C PRO A 254 -23.01 10.85 -10.87
N ARG A 255 -23.85 11.31 -11.79
CA ARG A 255 -24.08 12.74 -12.02
C ARG A 255 -25.56 13.07 -12.02
N ARG A 256 -25.92 14.22 -11.45
CA ARG A 256 -27.29 14.77 -11.43
C ARG A 256 -27.26 16.17 -12.03
N GLY A 257 -28.04 16.41 -13.08
CA GLY A 257 -28.03 17.65 -13.86
C GLY A 257 -27.52 17.44 -15.28
N PRO A 258 -27.67 18.43 -16.16
CA PRO A 258 -27.38 18.29 -17.57
C PRO A 258 -25.87 18.28 -17.85
N ASP A 259 -25.48 17.72 -19.00
CA ASP A 259 -24.06 17.56 -19.32
C ASP A 259 -23.34 18.86 -19.69
N ASP A 260 -24.12 19.87 -20.09
CA ASP A 260 -23.69 21.23 -20.45
C ASP A 260 -23.92 22.26 -19.31
N ALA A 261 -24.15 21.80 -18.08
CA ALA A 261 -24.29 22.67 -16.92
C ALA A 261 -23.09 23.62 -16.77
N LEU A 262 -23.36 24.90 -16.52
CA LEU A 262 -22.35 25.95 -16.39
C LEU A 262 -21.39 25.74 -15.21
N VAL A 263 -21.86 25.07 -14.16
CA VAL A 263 -21.08 24.77 -12.95
C VAL A 263 -21.19 23.28 -12.65
N THR A 264 -20.05 22.62 -12.45
CA THR A 264 -19.99 21.24 -11.95
C THR A 264 -19.45 21.25 -10.53
N ILE A 265 -20.20 20.68 -9.58
CA ILE A 265 -19.75 20.45 -8.21
C ILE A 265 -19.40 18.97 -8.09
N VAL A 266 -18.16 18.66 -7.74
CA VAL A 266 -17.72 17.28 -7.46
C VAL A 266 -17.68 17.08 -5.95
N GLU A 267 -18.55 16.22 -5.44
CA GLU A 267 -18.63 15.88 -4.02
C GLU A 267 -17.91 14.54 -3.77
N PHE A 268 -16.98 14.53 -2.81
CA PHE A 268 -16.39 13.31 -2.27
C PHE A 268 -17.06 12.99 -0.94
N ALA A 269 -17.80 11.89 -0.86
CA ALA A 269 -18.65 11.63 0.28
C ALA A 269 -18.76 10.16 0.68
N ASP A 270 -19.10 10.00 1.96
CA ASP A 270 -19.36 8.75 2.64
C ASP A 270 -20.82 8.71 3.07
N PHE A 271 -21.52 7.62 2.80
CA PHE A 271 -22.92 7.42 3.15
C PHE A 271 -23.18 7.30 4.65
N GLU A 272 -22.18 6.90 5.45
CA GLU A 272 -22.31 6.81 6.91
C GLU A 272 -21.91 8.12 7.62
N CYS A 273 -21.40 9.11 6.87
CA CYS A 273 -20.90 10.36 7.43
C CYS A 273 -22.02 11.39 7.67
N PRO A 274 -22.28 11.81 8.92
CA PRO A 274 -23.33 12.80 9.23
C PRO A 274 -23.00 14.22 8.71
N PHE A 275 -21.73 14.51 8.42
CA PHE A 275 -21.33 15.77 7.79
C PHE A 275 -21.63 15.76 6.29
N CYS A 276 -21.40 14.63 5.61
CA CYS A 276 -21.77 14.44 4.21
C CYS A 276 -23.29 14.55 4.02
N ALA A 277 -24.10 13.97 4.91
CA ALA A 277 -25.56 14.15 4.87
C ALA A 277 -26.00 15.63 4.94
N ARG A 278 -25.32 16.44 5.77
CA ARG A 278 -25.56 17.90 5.80
C ARG A 278 -25.10 18.61 4.53
N GLY A 279 -23.96 18.18 3.97
CA GLY A 279 -23.46 18.63 2.67
C GLY A 279 -24.46 18.37 1.55
N HIS A 280 -24.99 17.15 1.48
CA HIS A 280 -26.04 16.76 0.54
C HIS A 280 -27.25 17.71 0.62
N ALA A 281 -27.76 18.00 1.82
CA ALA A 281 -28.87 18.94 1.99
C ALA A 281 -28.55 20.36 1.47
N VAL A 282 -27.28 20.80 1.54
CA VAL A 282 -26.84 22.07 0.94
C VAL A 282 -26.83 21.99 -0.58
N LEU A 283 -26.28 20.91 -1.16
CA LEU A 283 -26.21 20.70 -2.61
C LEU A 283 -27.60 20.64 -3.24
N GLU A 284 -28.57 20.02 -2.56
CA GLU A 284 -29.97 20.02 -3.02
C GLU A 284 -30.58 21.42 -3.05
N ARG A 285 -30.31 22.26 -2.04
CA ARG A 285 -30.76 23.67 -2.07
C ARG A 285 -30.09 24.46 -3.20
N ILE A 286 -28.81 24.20 -3.49
CA ILE A 286 -28.10 24.82 -4.62
C ILE A 286 -28.74 24.40 -5.94
N ARG A 287 -28.98 23.09 -6.14
CA ARG A 287 -29.65 22.59 -7.34
C ARG A 287 -31.04 23.19 -7.52
N GLN A 288 -31.85 23.25 -6.46
CA GLN A 288 -33.19 23.84 -6.51
C GLN A 288 -33.15 25.33 -6.89
N ARG A 289 -32.18 26.08 -6.37
CA ARG A 289 -32.05 27.52 -6.65
C ARG A 289 -31.50 27.80 -8.05
N HIS A 290 -30.58 26.97 -8.55
CA HIS A 290 -29.82 27.26 -9.76
C HIS A 290 -30.26 26.46 -10.98
N GLY A 291 -31.07 25.40 -10.78
CA GLY A 291 -31.65 24.56 -11.83
C GLY A 291 -30.58 23.90 -12.68
N ASP A 292 -30.84 23.86 -13.99
CA ASP A 292 -30.01 23.22 -15.01
C ASP A 292 -28.61 23.87 -15.18
N ARG A 293 -28.35 24.99 -14.51
CA ARG A 293 -27.02 25.61 -14.50
C ARG A 293 -25.99 24.86 -13.65
N VAL A 294 -26.43 23.94 -12.79
CA VAL A 294 -25.56 23.20 -11.87
C VAL A 294 -25.71 21.69 -12.07
N ARG A 295 -24.58 21.02 -12.28
CA ARG A 295 -24.44 19.56 -12.23
C ARG A 295 -23.69 19.17 -10.97
N VAL A 296 -24.17 18.13 -10.27
CA VAL A 296 -23.48 17.52 -9.14
C VAL A 296 -22.94 16.17 -9.58
N VAL A 297 -21.68 15.89 -9.28
CA VAL A 297 -21.00 14.62 -9.51
C VAL A 297 -20.62 14.03 -8.16
N PHE A 298 -20.98 12.77 -7.92
CA PHE A 298 -20.70 12.06 -6.68
C PHE A 298 -19.47 11.16 -6.82
N LYS A 299 -18.51 11.27 -5.90
CA LYS A 299 -17.34 10.42 -5.75
C LYS A 299 -17.38 9.73 -4.38
N HIS A 300 -17.24 8.42 -4.35
CA HIS A 300 -17.17 7.67 -3.10
C HIS A 300 -15.87 7.96 -2.35
N LEU A 301 -15.98 8.37 -1.09
CA LEU A 301 -14.87 8.51 -0.15
C LEU A 301 -15.20 7.76 1.15
N PRO A 302 -15.32 6.42 1.12
CA PRO A 302 -15.65 5.65 2.32
C PRO A 302 -14.55 5.82 3.37
N LEU A 303 -14.93 6.38 4.52
CA LEU A 303 -13.99 6.69 5.59
C LEU A 303 -13.66 5.41 6.36
N PRO A 304 -12.37 5.13 6.65
CA PRO A 304 -11.95 3.84 7.19
C PRO A 304 -12.46 3.55 8.61
N PHE A 305 -12.97 4.57 9.31
CA PHE A 305 -13.55 4.46 10.65
C PHE A 305 -15.07 4.27 10.66
N HIS A 306 -15.71 4.24 9.50
CA HIS A 306 -17.13 3.97 9.31
C HIS A 306 -17.30 2.51 8.86
N SER A 307 -17.91 1.69 9.71
CA SER A 307 -17.97 0.23 9.54
C SER A 307 -18.81 -0.22 8.35
N HIS A 308 -19.76 0.61 7.90
CA HIS A 308 -20.68 0.33 6.79
C HIS A 308 -20.39 1.17 5.54
N ALA A 309 -19.51 2.17 5.60
CA ALA A 309 -19.19 3.07 4.49
C ALA A 309 -18.87 2.34 3.17
N TYR A 310 -17.99 1.33 3.21
CA TYR A 310 -17.64 0.54 2.04
C TYR A 310 -18.81 -0.29 1.49
N LEU A 311 -19.66 -0.83 2.37
CA LEU A 311 -20.83 -1.59 1.97
C LEU A 311 -21.89 -0.69 1.33
N ALA A 312 -22.15 0.49 1.92
CA ALA A 312 -23.07 1.48 1.38
C ALA A 312 -22.59 2.04 0.03
N ALA A 313 -21.30 2.32 -0.12
CA ALA A 313 -20.70 2.71 -1.39
C ALA A 313 -20.92 1.65 -2.47
N ARG A 314 -20.63 0.38 -2.18
CA ARG A 314 -20.87 -0.74 -3.10
C ARG A 314 -22.36 -0.90 -3.45
N ALA A 315 -23.25 -0.77 -2.47
CA ALA A 315 -24.69 -0.86 -2.69
C ALA A 315 -25.20 0.26 -3.62
N SER A 316 -24.67 1.50 -3.47
CA SER A 316 -25.01 2.60 -4.37
C SER A 316 -24.56 2.35 -5.82
N MET A 317 -23.39 1.73 -6.02
CA MET A 317 -22.93 1.36 -7.36
C MET A 317 -23.76 0.24 -7.97
N ALA A 318 -24.21 -0.73 -7.16
CA ALA A 318 -25.18 -1.72 -7.61
C ALA A 318 -26.54 -1.09 -7.97
N ALA A 319 -26.95 0.00 -7.30
CA ALA A 319 -28.12 0.77 -7.71
C ALA A 319 -27.85 1.56 -9.01
N MET A 320 -26.63 2.02 -9.24
CA MET A 320 -26.23 2.73 -10.46
C MET A 320 -26.39 1.87 -11.72
N THR A 321 -25.98 0.60 -11.68
CA THR A 321 -26.14 -0.32 -12.82
C THR A 321 -27.61 -0.56 -13.18
N GLN A 322 -28.53 -0.22 -12.27
CA GLN A 322 -29.97 -0.28 -12.48
C GLN A 322 -30.59 1.09 -12.84
N GLY A 323 -29.78 2.12 -13.06
CA GLY A 323 -30.24 3.50 -13.28
C GLY A 323 -30.83 4.16 -12.02
N LYS A 324 -30.59 3.61 -10.83
CA LYS A 324 -31.21 4.00 -9.56
C LYS A 324 -30.22 4.58 -8.55
N PHE A 325 -29.01 4.97 -8.98
CA PHE A 325 -28.00 5.53 -8.07
C PHE A 325 -28.59 6.62 -7.17
N TRP A 326 -29.24 7.61 -7.79
CA TRP A 326 -29.78 8.79 -7.11
C TRP A 326 -30.97 8.48 -6.19
N ALA A 327 -31.80 7.51 -6.55
CA ALA A 327 -32.86 7.04 -5.68
C ALA A 327 -32.32 6.31 -4.45
N PHE A 328 -31.24 5.52 -4.60
CA PHE A 328 -30.56 4.90 -3.48
C PHE A 328 -29.84 5.93 -2.61
N HIS A 329 -29.06 6.82 -3.25
CA HIS A 329 -28.29 7.86 -2.61
C HIS A 329 -29.17 8.73 -1.70
N ASP A 330 -30.30 9.23 -2.22
CA ASP A 330 -31.22 10.08 -1.46
C ASP A 330 -32.02 9.32 -0.39
N ALA A 331 -32.09 7.99 -0.45
CA ALA A 331 -32.73 7.18 0.58
C ALA A 331 -31.79 6.84 1.74
N VAL A 332 -30.48 6.91 1.49
CA VAL A 332 -29.44 6.62 2.49
C VAL A 332 -28.99 7.89 3.22
N TYR A 333 -29.02 9.05 2.55
CA TYR A 333 -28.83 10.36 3.17
C TYR A 333 -30.12 10.97 3.73
#